data_AF-A0A319ED15-F1
#
_entry.id   AF-A0A319ED15-F1
#
_cell.length_a   1.000
_cell.length_b   1.000
_cell.length_c   1.000
_cell.angle_alpha   90.00
_cell.angle_beta   90.00
_cell.angle_gamma   90.00
#
_symmetry.space_group_name_H-M   'P 1'
#
loop_
_entity.id
_entity.type
_entity.pdbx_description
1 polymer ?
#
loop_
_entity_poly.entity_id
_entity_poly.type
_entity_poly.pdbx_seq_one_letter_code
_entity_poly.pdbx_strand_id
1 'polypeptide(L)'
;MWMYALNGHLLKDENLKGIKAVAINPGNLSDSRALRTNTPLILRLLSRLVIRPLRPLLRLMDPTMRTAAEAGVDVIELAVSKDYAGEAGFFTLLKKDDSSPESQDGEKQQRLWRKTLEWAQISPKDTALVVESLPLS
;
A
#
# COMPACT_ATOMS: atom_id res chain seq x y z
N MET A 1 0.07 6.15 -5.44
CA MET A 1 0.49 6.31 -6.84
C MET A 1 0.27 5.03 -7.65
N TRP A 2 1.05 3.95 -7.46
CA TRP A 2 0.87 2.72 -8.26
C TRP A 2 -0.54 2.10 -8.15
N MET A 3 -1.10 2.05 -6.93
CA MET A 3 -2.48 1.58 -6.70
C MET A 3 -3.52 2.36 -7.52
N TYR A 4 -3.42 3.70 -7.61
CA TYR A 4 -4.36 4.50 -8.41
C TYR A 4 -4.19 4.23 -9.90
N ALA A 5 -2.96 4.06 -10.38
CA ALA A 5 -2.70 3.68 -11.77
C ALA A 5 -3.37 2.33 -12.09
N LEU A 6 -3.12 1.31 -11.25
CA LEU A 6 -3.76 0.00 -11.38
C LEU A 6 -5.28 0.10 -11.38
N ASN A 7 -5.86 0.82 -10.42
CA ASN A 7 -7.31 0.99 -10.34
C ASN A 7 -7.87 1.67 -11.59
N GLY A 8 -7.17 2.66 -12.15
CA GLY A 8 -7.55 3.32 -13.39
C GLY A 8 -7.56 2.37 -14.59
N HIS A 9 -6.61 1.44 -14.67
CA HIS A 9 -6.60 0.40 -15.71
C HIS A 9 -7.72 -0.62 -15.50
N LEU A 10 -7.96 -1.07 -14.26
CA LEU A 10 -9.05 -2.00 -13.94
C LEU A 10 -10.42 -1.41 -14.30
N LEU A 11 -10.68 -0.15 -13.96
CA LEU A 11 -11.96 0.52 -14.23
C LEU A 11 -12.28 0.71 -15.72
N LYS A 12 -11.25 0.79 -16.57
CA LYS A 12 -11.41 0.94 -18.03
C LYS A 12 -11.68 -0.39 -18.73
N ASP A 13 -11.38 -1.51 -18.08
CA ASP A 13 -11.56 -2.84 -18.65
C ASP A 13 -12.92 -3.40 -18.23
N GLU A 14 -13.80 -3.66 -19.20
CA GLU A 14 -15.16 -4.13 -18.96
C GLU A 14 -15.21 -5.47 -18.20
N ASN A 15 -14.20 -6.33 -18.37
CA ASN A 15 -14.12 -7.62 -17.71
C ASN A 15 -13.52 -7.53 -16.30
N LEU A 16 -12.74 -6.48 -16.02
CA LEU A 16 -11.97 -6.35 -14.77
C LEU A 16 -12.44 -5.20 -13.87
N LYS A 17 -13.36 -4.33 -14.31
CA LYS A 17 -13.88 -3.18 -13.54
C LYS A 17 -14.54 -3.52 -12.20
N GLY A 18 -14.90 -4.80 -12.01
CA GLY A 18 -15.38 -5.34 -10.74
C GLY A 18 -14.27 -5.50 -9.68
N ILE A 19 -13.00 -5.59 -10.09
CA ILE A 19 -11.84 -5.65 -9.20
C ILE A 19 -11.47 -4.23 -8.81
N LYS A 20 -11.23 -4.02 -7.51
CA LYS A 20 -10.82 -2.73 -6.94
C LYS A 20 -9.42 -2.84 -6.37
N ALA A 21 -8.60 -1.80 -6.61
CA ALA A 21 -7.30 -1.69 -5.97
C ALA A 21 -7.40 -0.78 -4.74
N VAL A 22 -6.85 -1.25 -3.63
CA VAL A 22 -6.76 -0.52 -2.36
C VAL A 22 -5.30 -0.44 -1.90
N ALA A 23 -4.97 0.65 -1.21
CA ALA A 23 -3.71 0.78 -0.49
C ALA A 23 -4.03 1.20 0.94
N ILE A 24 -3.27 0.68 1.90
CA ILE A 24 -3.48 0.92 3.32
C ILE A 24 -2.17 1.37 3.97
N ASN A 25 -2.25 2.41 4.79
CA ASN A 25 -1.29 2.70 5.84
C ASN A 25 -1.77 1.99 7.12
N PRO A 26 -1.16 0.86 7.50
CA PRO A 26 -1.58 0.08 8.66
C PRO A 26 -1.06 0.64 9.99
N GLY A 27 -0.40 1.80 9.97
CA GLY A 27 0.11 2.52 11.14
C GLY A 27 1.60 2.30 11.41
N ASN A 28 2.06 2.90 12.52
CA ASN A 28 3.42 2.87 13.00
C ASN A 28 3.72 1.54 13.72
N LEU A 29 4.26 0.58 12.96
CA LEU A 29 4.47 -0.80 13.40
C LEU A 29 5.70 -0.95 14.31
N SER A 30 5.49 -0.78 15.62
CA SER A 30 6.52 -0.81 16.68
C SER A 30 7.38 -2.08 16.73
N ASP A 31 6.88 -3.20 16.20
CA ASP A 31 7.52 -4.51 16.19
C ASP A 31 7.90 -5.03 14.79
N SER A 32 7.76 -4.18 13.76
CA SER A 32 8.06 -4.49 12.36
C SER A 32 9.42 -5.17 12.19
N ARG A 33 9.43 -6.21 11.35
CA ARG A 33 10.67 -6.88 10.96
C ARG A 33 11.48 -6.08 9.94
N ALA A 34 10.87 -5.15 9.22
CA ALA A 34 11.55 -4.30 8.24
C ALA A 34 12.69 -3.49 8.89
N LEU A 35 12.54 -3.15 10.18
CA LEU A 35 13.54 -2.41 10.96
C LEU A 35 14.58 -3.31 11.66
N ARG A 36 14.66 -4.60 11.31
CA ARG A 36 15.62 -5.55 11.92
C ARG A 36 16.84 -5.82 11.05
N THR A 37 16.66 -5.79 9.73
CA THR A 37 17.70 -5.99 8.72
C THR A 37 18.11 -4.65 8.12
N ASN A 38 19.40 -4.46 7.81
CA ASN A 38 19.92 -3.21 7.24
C ASN A 38 19.54 -1.94 8.04
N THR A 39 19.27 -2.10 9.33
CA THR A 39 18.88 -1.02 10.23
C THR A 39 19.98 -0.83 11.28
N PRO A 40 20.48 0.41 11.47
CA PRO A 40 21.48 0.72 12.48
C PRO A 40 21.16 0.14 13.86
N LEU A 41 22.18 -0.38 14.55
CA LEU A 41 22.01 -1.01 15.87
C LEU A 41 21.28 -0.11 16.86
N ILE A 42 21.56 1.20 16.84
CA ILE A 42 20.91 2.17 17.72
C ILE A 42 19.39 2.19 17.53
N LEU A 43 18.90 2.16 16.29
CA LEU A 43 17.45 2.15 16.02
C LEU A 43 16.81 0.83 16.46
N ARG A 44 17.54 -0.29 16.33
CA ARG A 44 17.08 -1.60 16.82
C ARG A 44 16.97 -1.62 18.35
N LEU A 45 17.95 -1.05 19.05
CA LEU A 45 17.93 -0.94 20.51
C LEU A 45 16.82 0.02 20.98
N LEU A 46 16.67 1.19 20.35
CA LEU A 46 15.58 2.13 20.64
C LEU A 46 14.20 1.47 20.45
N SER A 47 13.98 0.76 19.35
CA SER A 47 12.74 0.03 19.12
C SER A 47 12.47 -0.99 20.24
N ARG A 48 13.49 -1.80 20.60
CA ARG A 48 13.34 -2.88 21.58
C ARG A 48 13.19 -2.39 23.02
N LEU A 49 14.00 -1.41 23.42
CA LEU A 49 14.16 -1.00 24.82
C LEU A 49 13.30 0.22 25.18
N VAL A 50 12.88 1.02 24.20
CA VAL A 50 12.11 2.26 24.46
C VAL A 50 10.72 2.19 23.82
N ILE A 51 10.64 2.04 22.49
CA ILE A 51 9.36 2.15 21.78
C ILE A 51 8.39 1.02 22.15
N ARG A 52 8.84 -0.23 22.16
CA ARG A 52 7.96 -1.37 22.46
C ARG A 52 7.42 -1.37 23.90
N PRO A 53 8.25 -1.16 24.94
CA PRO A 53 7.74 -1.08 26.31
C PRO A 53 6.81 0.11 26.53
N LEU A 54 7.10 1.26 25.92
CA LEU A 54 6.29 2.47 26.06
C LEU A 54 5.09 2.52 25.09
N ARG A 55 4.88 1.50 24.26
CA ARG A 55 3.79 1.47 23.27
C ARG A 55 2.41 1.81 23.86
N PRO A 56 2.00 1.31 25.04
CA PRO A 56 0.70 1.67 25.61
C PRO A 56 0.52 3.19 25.80
N LEU A 57 1.59 3.88 26.22
CA LEU A 57 1.59 5.33 26.38
C LEU A 57 1.64 6.05 25.03
N LEU A 58 2.52 5.59 24.13
CA LEU A 58 2.65 6.17 22.78
C LEU A 58 1.34 6.07 21.99
N ARG A 59 0.56 5.00 22.20
CA ARG A 59 -0.75 4.80 21.57
C ARG A 59 -1.80 5.82 22.02
N LEU A 60 -1.68 6.39 23.22
CA LEU A 60 -2.56 7.47 23.68
C LEU A 60 -2.28 8.79 22.95
N MET A 61 -1.04 8.98 22.48
CA MET A 61 -0.62 10.18 21.75
C MET A 61 -0.82 10.03 20.23
N ASP A 62 -0.53 8.83 19.72
CA ASP A 62 -0.66 8.49 18.31
C ASP A 62 -1.41 7.15 18.18
N PRO A 63 -2.69 7.16 17.75
CA PRO A 63 -3.49 5.95 17.62
C PRO A 63 -2.96 4.99 16.53
N THR A 64 -2.05 5.44 15.67
CA THR A 64 -1.41 4.60 14.66
C THR A 64 -0.26 3.75 15.23
N MET A 65 0.18 4.00 16.47
CA MET A 65 1.22 3.21 17.12
C MET A 65 0.69 1.81 17.51
N ARG A 66 1.01 0.81 16.67
CA ARG A 66 0.41 -0.54 16.75
C ARG A 66 1.46 -1.64 16.56
N THR A 67 1.02 -2.88 16.73
CA THR A 67 1.76 -4.08 16.34
C THR A 67 1.47 -4.48 14.90
N ALA A 68 2.39 -5.23 14.30
CA ALA A 68 2.19 -5.87 13.02
C ALA A 68 1.00 -6.85 13.03
N ALA A 69 0.72 -7.50 14.15
CA ALA A 69 -0.43 -8.38 14.29
C ALA A 69 -1.76 -7.60 14.22
N GLU A 70 -1.88 -6.50 14.97
CA GLU A 70 -3.04 -5.61 14.90
C GLU A 70 -3.23 -5.01 13.51
N ALA A 71 -2.14 -4.60 12.86
CA ALA A 71 -2.15 -4.14 11.47
C ALA A 71 -2.62 -5.22 10.48
N GLY A 72 -2.23 -6.47 10.70
CA GLY A 72 -2.65 -7.60 9.87
C GLY A 72 -4.16 -7.84 9.93
N VAL A 73 -4.79 -7.60 11.09
CA VAL A 73 -6.26 -7.66 11.22
C VAL A 73 -6.92 -6.62 10.31
N ASP A 74 -6.45 -5.37 10.33
CA ASP A 74 -6.98 -4.32 9.47
C ASP A 74 -6.82 -4.65 7.98
N VAL A 75 -5.69 -5.23 7.58
CA VAL A 75 -5.46 -5.65 6.18
C VAL A 75 -6.44 -6.75 5.76
N ILE A 76 -6.67 -7.74 6.61
CA ILE A 76 -7.61 -8.83 6.33
C ILE A 76 -9.04 -8.27 6.25
N GLU A 77 -9.43 -7.45 7.22
CA GLU A 77 -10.75 -6.82 7.28
C GLU A 77 -11.02 -6.01 6.00
N LEU A 78 -10.08 -5.15 5.58
CA LEU A 78 -10.20 -4.36 4.35
C LEU A 78 -10.29 -5.25 3.09
N ALA A 79 -9.66 -6.42 3.10
CA ALA A 79 -9.61 -7.32 1.94
C ALA A 79 -10.85 -8.22 1.79
N VAL A 80 -11.48 -8.64 2.88
CA VAL A 80 -12.53 -9.70 2.83
C VAL A 80 -13.88 -9.29 3.41
N SER A 81 -13.94 -8.21 4.18
CA SER A 81 -15.18 -7.80 4.83
C SER A 81 -16.16 -7.19 3.83
N LYS A 82 -17.45 -7.41 4.07
CA LYS A 82 -18.53 -6.84 3.25
C LYS A 82 -18.63 -5.33 3.41
N ASP A 83 -18.15 -4.80 4.53
CA ASP A 83 -18.19 -3.37 4.85
C ASP A 83 -17.30 -2.54 3.91
N TYR A 84 -16.31 -3.17 3.28
CA TYR A 84 -15.38 -2.56 2.32
C TYR A 84 -15.59 -3.06 0.88
N ALA A 85 -16.66 -3.83 0.63
CA ALA A 85 -16.92 -4.37 -0.70
C ALA A 85 -17.14 -3.25 -1.72
N GLY A 86 -16.33 -3.26 -2.79
CA GLY A 86 -16.40 -2.25 -3.86
C GLY A 86 -15.64 -0.97 -3.57
N GLU A 87 -15.05 -0.82 -2.39
CA GLU A 87 -14.18 0.31 -2.06
C GLU A 87 -12.84 0.25 -2.82
N ALA A 88 -12.33 1.41 -3.23
CA ALA A 88 -11.03 1.56 -3.90
C ALA A 88 -10.31 2.81 -3.39
N GLY A 89 -8.99 2.84 -3.44
CA GLY A 89 -8.23 4.03 -3.02
C GLY A 89 -7.42 3.81 -1.75
N PHE A 90 -7.13 4.90 -1.04
CA PHE A 90 -6.22 4.88 0.10
C PHE A 90 -6.97 4.87 1.45
N PHE A 91 -6.39 4.16 2.41
CA PHE A 91 -6.91 4.03 3.76
C PHE A 91 -5.80 4.26 4.78
N THR A 92 -6.11 4.95 5.86
CA THR A 92 -5.29 4.97 7.08
C THR A 92 -6.01 4.14 8.13
N LEU A 93 -5.38 3.04 8.54
CA LEU A 93 -6.05 1.95 9.24
C LEU A 93 -7.28 1.51 8.41
N LEU A 94 -8.45 1.43 9.04
CA LEU A 94 -9.71 1.05 8.43
C LEU A 94 -10.57 2.24 7.98
N LYS A 95 -10.01 3.45 7.94
CA LYS A 95 -10.71 4.67 7.54
C LYS A 95 -10.25 5.13 6.17
N LYS A 96 -11.20 5.54 5.33
CA LYS A 96 -10.91 6.18 4.06
C LYS A 96 -10.09 7.44 4.30
N ASP A 97 -9.05 7.64 3.51
CA ASP A 97 -8.14 8.77 3.68
C ASP A 97 -7.53 9.18 2.33
N ASP A 98 -6.91 10.35 2.32
CA ASP A 98 -6.19 10.87 1.18
C ASP A 98 -4.70 10.58 1.33
N SER A 99 -4.15 9.87 0.36
CA SER A 99 -2.70 9.78 0.19
C SER A 99 -2.11 11.12 -0.28
N SER A 100 -0.78 11.24 -0.27
CA SER A 100 -0.10 12.50 -0.64
C SER A 100 -0.54 13.04 -2.01
N PRO A 101 -0.58 14.38 -2.20
CA PRO A 101 -1.01 15.01 -3.46
C PRO A 101 -0.22 14.50 -4.67
N GLU A 102 1.09 14.33 -4.51
CA GLU A 102 1.94 13.77 -5.56
C GLU A 102 1.46 12.40 -6.05
N SER A 103 0.97 11.57 -5.13
CA SER A 103 0.56 10.22 -5.47
C SER A 103 -0.80 10.16 -6.20
N GLN A 104 -1.57 11.25 -6.14
CA GLN A 104 -2.85 11.45 -6.83
C GLN A 104 -2.69 12.10 -8.22
N ASP A 105 -1.48 12.56 -8.57
CA ASP A 105 -1.16 13.11 -9.89
C ASP A 105 -1.25 12.02 -10.97
N GLY A 106 -2.22 12.17 -11.89
CA GLY A 106 -2.49 11.21 -12.95
C GLY A 106 -1.34 11.04 -13.94
N GLU A 107 -0.55 12.09 -14.21
CA GLU A 107 0.59 11.99 -15.12
C GLU A 107 1.72 11.18 -14.49
N LYS A 108 2.04 11.46 -13.21
CA LYS A 108 3.05 10.70 -12.46
C LYS A 108 2.63 9.24 -12.29
N GLN A 109 1.35 8.97 -12.04
CA GLN A 109 0.80 7.61 -12.01
C GLN A 109 1.08 6.86 -13.31
N GLN A 110 0.80 7.46 -14.46
CA GLN A 110 1.01 6.83 -15.77
C GLN A 110 2.49 6.67 -16.12
N ARG A 111 3.33 7.65 -15.76
CA ARG A 111 4.79 7.54 -15.92
C ARG A 111 5.37 6.39 -15.10
N LEU A 112 4.96 6.26 -13.83
CA LEU A 112 5.36 5.15 -12.96
C LEU A 112 4.87 3.81 -13.50
N TRP A 113 3.63 3.74 -13.99
CA TRP A 113 3.06 2.52 -14.55
C TRP A 113 3.87 2.01 -15.74
N ARG A 114 4.12 2.86 -16.75
CA ARG A 114 4.93 2.49 -17.93
C ARG A 114 6.33 2.01 -17.55
N LYS A 115 7.00 2.72 -16.63
CA LYS A 115 8.32 2.30 -16.14
C LYS A 115 8.28 0.98 -15.37
N THR A 116 7.21 0.72 -14.62
CA THR A 116 7.03 -0.56 -13.94
C THR A 116 6.92 -1.71 -14.94
N LEU A 117 6.13 -1.54 -16.03
CA LEU A 117 6.02 -2.54 -17.09
C LEU A 117 7.37 -2.79 -17.79
N GLU A 118 8.12 -1.72 -18.09
CA GLU A 118 9.45 -1.79 -18.70
C GLU A 118 10.44 -2.55 -17.81
N TRP A 119 10.57 -2.15 -16.53
CA TRP A 119 11.52 -2.78 -15.61
C TRP A 119 11.17 -4.21 -15.26
N ALA A 120 9.87 -4.53 -15.18
CA ALA A 120 9.39 -5.88 -14.94
C ALA A 120 9.30 -6.73 -16.22
N GLN A 121 9.58 -6.15 -17.39
CA GLN A 121 9.49 -6.80 -18.71
C GLN A 121 8.11 -7.42 -18.99
N ILE A 122 7.04 -6.76 -18.53
CA ILE A 122 5.66 -7.20 -18.73
C ILE A 122 5.18 -6.72 -20.09
N SER A 123 4.72 -7.67 -20.90
CA SER A 123 4.14 -7.43 -22.23
C SER A 123 2.65 -7.82 -22.26
N PRO A 124 1.91 -7.52 -23.36
CA PRO A 124 0.49 -7.85 -23.44
C PRO A 124 0.15 -9.34 -23.29
N LYS A 125 1.11 -10.25 -23.50
CA LYS A 125 0.92 -11.70 -23.28
C LYS A 125 1.06 -12.12 -21.80
N ASP A 126 1.62 -11.25 -20.95
CA ASP A 126 1.93 -11.58 -19.55
C ASP A 126 0.87 -11.08 -18.57
N THR A 127 -0.13 -10.34 -19.06
CA THR A 127 -1.18 -9.71 -18.23
C THR A 127 -2.53 -9.71 -18.94
N ALA A 128 -3.61 -9.77 -18.16
CA ALA A 128 -4.97 -9.59 -18.66
C ALA A 128 -5.35 -8.13 -18.92
N LEU A 129 -4.57 -7.18 -18.38
CA LEU A 129 -4.81 -5.76 -18.59
C LEU A 129 -4.41 -5.36 -20.02
N VAL A 130 -5.24 -4.52 -20.65
CA VAL A 130 -4.85 -3.85 -21.90
C VAL A 130 -3.70 -2.89 -21.61
N VAL A 131 -2.50 -3.29 -22.01
CA VAL A 131 -1.27 -2.49 -21.92
C VAL A 131 -0.75 -2.21 -23.33
N GLU A 132 -0.30 -0.98 -23.56
CA GLU A 132 0.36 -0.63 -24.82
C GLU A 132 1.65 -1.45 -24.95
N SER A 133 1.92 -1.97 -26.15
CA SER A 133 3.18 -2.64 -26.43
C SER A 133 4.32 -1.64 -26.21
N LEU A 134 5.21 -1.94 -25.28
CA LEU A 134 6.43 -1.15 -25.10
C LEU A 134 7.22 -1.18 -26.42
N PRO A 135 7.75 -0.04 -26.90
CA PRO A 135 8.66 -0.06 -28.03
C PRO A 135 9.84 -0.96 -27.67
N LEU A 136 10.16 -1.92 -28.55
CA LEU A 136 11.36 -2.74 -28.44
C LEU A 136 12.56 -1.79 -28.46
N SER A 137 13.28 -1.70 -27.34
CA SER A 137 14.52 -0.94 -27.19
C SER A 137 15.67 -1.60 -27.94
#